data_AF-A0A6A3DRC9-F1
#
_entry.id   AF-A0A6A3DRC9-F1
#
_cell.length_a   1.000
_cell.length_b   1.000
_cell.length_c   1.000
_cell.angle_alpha   90.00
_cell.angle_beta   90.00
_cell.angle_gamma   90.00
#
_symmetry.space_group_name_H-M   'P 1'
#
loop_
_entity.id
_entity.type
_entity.pdbx_description
1 polymer ?
#
loop_
_entity_poly.entity_id
_entity_poly.type
_entity_poly.pdbx_seq_one_letter_code
_entity_poly.pdbx_strand_id
1 'polypeptide(L)' 'MSESTSNSRAQRLFKVKWVGYDEPTWEQLANLSCGGLLFDYLRNKKRESRLKMVQVADED' A
#
# COMPACT_ATOMS: atom_id res chain seq x y z
N MET A 1 -31.15 1.04 -21.57
CA MET A 1 -30.73 1.90 -20.45
C MET A 1 -29.49 1.27 -19.85
N SER A 2 -28.37 1.97 -20.04
CA SER A 2 -27.08 1.91 -19.34
C SER A 2 -26.47 0.53 -19.05
N GLU A 3 -25.50 0.13 -19.87
CA GLU A 3 -24.46 -0.84 -19.50
C GLU A 3 -23.75 -0.37 -18.23
N SER A 4 -23.93 -1.10 -17.14
CA SER A 4 -23.15 -0.92 -15.92
C SER A 4 -21.69 -1.27 -16.23
N THR A 5 -20.88 -0.27 -16.58
CA THR A 5 -19.43 -0.42 -16.65
C THR A 5 -18.94 -0.62 -15.21
N SER A 6 -18.93 -1.86 -14.73
CA SER A 6 -18.28 -2.22 -13.48
C SER A 6 -16.77 -2.06 -13.66
N ASN A 7 -16.30 -0.83 -13.49
CA ASN A 7 -14.89 -0.55 -13.35
C ASN A 7 -14.50 -0.85 -11.90
N SER A 8 -14.44 -2.13 -11.54
CA SER A 8 -13.88 -2.57 -10.27
C SER A 8 -12.37 -2.34 -10.29
N ARG A 9 -11.95 -1.09 -10.16
CA ARG A 9 -10.53 -0.75 -9.98
C ARG A 9 -10.06 -1.41 -8.70
N ALA A 10 -8.99 -2.19 -8.77
CA ALA A 10 -8.37 -2.75 -7.57
C ALA A 10 -8.02 -1.62 -6.60
N GLN A 11 -8.69 -1.60 -5.44
CA GLN A 11 -8.47 -0.59 -4.43
C GLN A 11 -7.31 -1.02 -3.52
N ARG A 12 -6.35 -0.12 -3.34
CA ARG A 12 -5.25 -0.36 -2.40
C ARG A 12 -5.73 -0.13 -0.98
N LEU A 13 -5.53 -1.14 -0.13
CA LEU A 13 -5.76 -1.09 1.30
C LEU A 13 -4.42 -1.09 2.05
N PHE A 14 -4.40 -0.44 3.19
CA PHE A 14 -3.23 -0.31 4.06
C PHE A 14 -3.56 -0.91 5.41
N LYS A 15 -2.67 -1.77 5.92
CA LYS A 15 -2.81 -2.34 7.27
C LYS A 15 -2.25 -1.34 8.29
N VAL A 16 -3.13 -0.68 9.04
CA VAL A 16 -2.79 0.43 9.94
C VAL A 16 -2.84 -0.04 11.39
N LYS A 17 -1.73 0.16 12.11
CA LYS A 17 -1.66 -0.04 13.55
C LYS A 17 -1.97 1.29 14.24
N TRP A 18 -3.09 1.35 14.96
CA TRP A 18 -3.54 2.54 15.67
C TRP A 18 -2.91 2.63 17.06
N VAL A 19 -2.64 3.87 17.49
CA VAL A 19 -2.16 4.12 18.85
C VAL A 19 -3.27 3.80 19.84
N GLY A 20 -2.96 3.00 20.86
CA GLY A 20 -3.94 2.62 21.90
C GLY A 20 -4.86 1.45 21.54
N TYR A 21 -4.73 0.86 20.35
CA TYR A 21 -5.46 -0.34 19.95
C TYR A 21 -4.50 -1.48 19.72
N ASP A 22 -4.86 -2.70 20.11
CA ASP A 22 -4.01 -3.88 19.93
C ASP A 22 -4.03 -4.41 18.50
N GLU A 23 -5.20 -4.40 17.86
CA GLU A 23 -5.37 -4.96 16.53
C GLU A 23 -5.30 -3.89 15.43
N PRO A 24 -4.50 -4.12 14.37
CA PRO A 24 -4.48 -3.25 13.20
C PRO A 24 -5.66 -3.51 12.25
N THR A 25 -6.13 -2.46 11.56
CA THR A 25 -7.24 -2.54 10.59
C THR A 25 -6.78 -2.33 9.16
N TRP A 26 -7.60 -2.72 8.18
CA TRP A 26 -7.36 -2.46 6.76
C TRP A 26 -8.13 -1.22 6.32
N GLU A 27 -7.40 -0.16 5.98
CA GLU A 27 -7.97 1.14 5.62
C GLU A 27 -7.74 1.49 4.16
N GLN A 28 -8.70 2.19 3.57
CA GLN A 28 -8.54 2.81 2.27
C GLN A 28 -7.73 4.10 2.39
N LEU A 29 -7.10 4.51 1.28
CA LEU A 29 -6.39 5.79 1.22
C LEU A 29 -7.25 6.98 1.66
N ALA A 30 -8.54 6.98 1.30
CA ALA A 30 -9.47 8.05 1.63
C ALA A 30 -9.76 8.16 3.14
N ASN A 31 -9.55 7.09 3.91
CA ASN A 31 -9.75 7.08 5.37
C ASN A 31 -8.51 7.60 6.12
N LEU A 32 -7.38 7.77 5.44
CA LEU A 32 -6.10 8.16 6.05
C LEU A 32 -5.84 9.65 5.84
N SER A 33 -5.70 10.40 6.93
CA SER A 33 -5.32 11.82 6.92
C SER A 33 -3.81 12.06 7.08
N CYS A 34 -3.01 11.00 7.22
CA CYS A 34 -1.57 11.06 7.52
C CYS A 34 -0.67 10.95 6.26
N GLY A 35 -0.86 11.86 5.30
CA GLY A 35 -0.20 11.80 3.99
C GLY A 35 1.34 11.69 4.03
N GLY A 36 2.01 12.34 4.99
CA GLY A 36 3.47 12.25 5.16
C GLY A 36 3.95 10.84 5.53
N LEU A 37 3.33 10.23 6.53
CA LEU A 37 3.65 8.86 6.96
C LEU A 37 3.44 7.85 5.82
N LEU A 38 2.35 8.01 5.08
CA LEU A 38 2.06 7.16 3.93
C LEU A 38 3.11 7.33 2.82
N PHE A 39 3.52 8.56 2.53
CA PHE A 39 4.54 8.84 1.52
C PHE A 39 5.85 8.14 1.87
N ASP A 40 6.32 8.26 3.13
CA ASP A 40 7.54 7.62 3.59
C ASP A 40 7.45 6.09 3.51
N TYR A 41 6.31 5.51 3.90
CA TYR A 41 6.06 4.08 3.78
C TYR A 41 6.17 3.59 2.32
N LEU A 42 5.47 4.26 1.40
CA LEU A 42 5.48 3.91 -0.02
C LEU A 42 6.88 4.07 -0.64
N ARG A 43 7.60 5.13 -0.26
CA ARG A 43 8.98 5.36 -0.70
C ARG A 43 9.91 4.24 -0.22
N ASN A 44 9.80 3.83 1.05
CA ASN A 44 10.59 2.73 1.57
C ASN A 44 10.26 1.40 0.89
N LYS A 45 8.98 1.10 0.65
CA LYS A 45 8.55 -0.12 -0.06
C LYS A 45 9.09 -0.19 -1.48
N LYS A 46 9.13 0.93 -2.20
CA LYS A 46 9.76 0.99 -3.52
C LYS A 46 11.25 0.68 -3.45
N ARG A 47 11.96 1.23 -2.46
CA ARG A 47 13.39 0.95 -2.24
C ARG A 47 13.64 -0.53 -1.92
N GLU A 48 12.88 -1.12 -1.00
CA GLU A 48 12.97 -2.57 -0.70
C GLU A 48 12.78 -3.42 -1.95
N SER A 49 11.78 -3.08 -2.78
CA SER A 49 11.55 -3.78 -4.04
C SER A 49 12.75 -3.67 -4.99
N ARG A 50 13.41 -2.50 -5.06
CA ARG A 50 14.63 -2.33 -5.88
C ARG A 50 15.79 -3.17 -5.38
N LEU A 51 16.02 -3.18 -4.07
CA LEU A 51 17.10 -3.98 -3.48
C LEU A 51 16.89 -5.47 -3.73
N LYS A 52 15.66 -5.98 -3.58
CA LYS A 52 15.34 -7.39 -3.90
C LYS A 52 15.63 -7.74 -5.35
N MET A 53 15.38 -6.83 -6.30
CA MET A 53 15.67 -7.10 -7.72
C MET A 53 17.15 -7.05 -8.06
N VAL A 54 17.94 -6.24 -7.34
CA VAL A 54 19.39 -6.20 -7.52
C VAL A 54 20.03 -7.50 -7.02
N GLN A 55 19.51 -8.08 -5.94
CA GLN A 55 20.03 -9.35 -5.39
C GLN A 55 19.73 -10.57 -6.27
N VAL A 56 18.60 -10.58 -7.00
CA VAL A 56 18.23 -11.72 -7.88
C VAL A 56 19.12 -11.80 -9.13
N ALA A 57 19.82 -10.74 -9.49
CA ALA A 57 20.66 -10.70 -10.70
C ALA A 57 22.09 -11.26 -10.50
N ASP A 58 22.44 -11.72 -9.29
CA ASP A 58 23.78 -12.22 -8.93
C ASP A 58 23.77 -13.72 -8.54
N GLU A 59 22.65 -14.42 -8.76
CA GLU A 59 22.56 -15.88 -8.63
C GLU A 59 22.39 -16.53 -10.02
N ASP A 60 23.47 -16.56 -10.81
CA ASP A 60 23.67 -17.43 -11.97
C ASP A 60 25.15 -17.82 -12.12
#